data_AF-A0A286IBG9-F1
#
_entry.id   AF-A0A286IBG9-F1
#
_cell.length_a   1.000
_cell.length_b   1.000
_cell.length_c   1.000
_cell.angle_alpha   90.00
_cell.angle_beta   90.00
_cell.angle_gamma   90.00
#
_symmetry.space_group_name_H-M   'P 1'
#
loop_
_entity.id
_entity.type
_entity.pdbx_description
1 polymer ?
#
loop_
_entity_poly.entity_id
_entity_poly.type
_entity_poly.pdbx_seq_one_letter_code
_entity_poly.pdbx_strand_id
1 'polypeptide(L)'
;MPDEPNLNVNVELDLNGADRALDELTQKADAFGGALSGALKSATVDGRGLDDVLRTLGKRMVGIAVDAGTRPLNQLVSNSIAGLSGSLGRVLPFAGGGVPGRVTAFADGGVVGGPSLFPMPGGDVGLMGEAGAEAILPLSRGPDGRLGVATSGGVQPVQVTFNVTTPDAASFSKSEAQVTAMLARAVGRGRRGL
;
A
#
# COMPACT_ATOMS: atom_id res chain seq x y z
N MET A 1 -33.81 -45.89 -48.16
CA MET A 1 -33.02 -45.81 -46.92
C MET A 1 -31.89 -44.83 -47.20
N PRO A 2 -31.68 -43.79 -46.38
CA PRO A 2 -30.66 -42.77 -46.60
C PRO A 2 -29.28 -43.28 -46.14
N ASP A 3 -28.24 -42.91 -46.88
CA ASP A 3 -26.84 -43.14 -46.53
C ASP A 3 -26.45 -42.22 -45.36
N GLU A 4 -26.10 -42.80 -44.21
CA GLU A 4 -25.52 -42.04 -43.09
C GLU A 4 -24.05 -41.75 -43.37
N PRO A 5 -23.60 -40.48 -43.29
CA PRO A 5 -22.18 -40.17 -43.34
C PRO A 5 -21.52 -40.62 -42.04
N ASN A 6 -20.75 -41.71 -42.10
CA ASN A 6 -19.88 -42.15 -41.01
C ASN A 6 -18.80 -41.08 -40.77
N LEU A 7 -19.01 -40.25 -39.74
CA LEU A 7 -18.02 -39.26 -39.30
C LEU A 7 -16.94 -39.96 -38.48
N ASN A 8 -15.88 -40.36 -39.15
CA ASN A 8 -14.73 -41.00 -38.51
C ASN A 8 -13.89 -39.91 -37.82
N VAL A 9 -14.12 -39.66 -36.54
CA VAL A 9 -13.29 -38.76 -35.72
C VAL A 9 -12.12 -39.57 -35.18
N ASN A 10 -11.00 -39.53 -35.90
CA ASN A 10 -9.72 -40.01 -35.37
C ASN A 10 -9.25 -38.99 -34.32
N VAL A 11 -9.44 -39.32 -33.04
CA VAL A 11 -8.80 -38.60 -31.93
C VAL A 11 -7.37 -39.09 -31.85
N GLU A 12 -6.48 -38.39 -32.52
CA GLU A 12 -5.05 -38.57 -32.36
C GLU A 12 -4.67 -38.02 -30.98
N LEU A 13 -4.50 -38.91 -29.99
CA LEU A 13 -4.00 -38.52 -28.68
C LEU A 13 -2.59 -37.97 -28.86
N ASP A 14 -2.41 -36.67 -28.65
CA ASP A 14 -1.12 -35.98 -28.72
C ASP A 14 -0.19 -36.45 -27.58
N LEU A 15 0.49 -37.57 -27.80
CA LEU A 15 1.46 -38.16 -26.87
C LEU A 15 2.63 -37.22 -26.59
N ASN A 16 2.95 -36.31 -27.53
CA ASN A 16 4.01 -35.32 -27.34
C ASN A 16 3.65 -34.26 -26.30
N GLY A 17 2.35 -33.99 -26.11
CA GLY A 17 1.85 -33.10 -25.06
C GLY A 17 1.98 -33.74 -23.67
N ALA A 18 1.66 -35.03 -23.58
CA ALA A 18 1.79 -35.80 -22.34
C ALA A 18 3.26 -35.97 -21.92
N ASP A 19 4.15 -36.31 -22.86
CA ASP A 19 5.57 -36.46 -22.58
C ASP A 19 6.21 -35.16 -22.07
N ARG A 20 5.87 -34.01 -22.67
CA ARG A 20 6.35 -32.70 -22.19
C ARG A 20 5.83 -32.36 -20.79
N ALA A 21 4.58 -32.70 -20.49
CA ALA A 21 4.01 -32.48 -19.17
C ALA A 21 4.68 -33.37 -18.12
N LEU A 22 5.03 -34.61 -18.49
CA LEU A 22 5.77 -35.54 -17.62
C LEU A 22 7.22 -35.09 -17.41
N ASP A 23 7.90 -34.58 -18.44
CA ASP A 23 9.24 -34.01 -18.32
C ASP A 23 9.26 -32.77 -17.41
N GLU A 24 8.29 -31.86 -17.58
CA GLU A 24 8.15 -30.68 -16.74
C GLU A 24 7.81 -31.04 -15.29
N LEU A 25 6.96 -32.06 -15.09
CA LEU A 25 6.64 -32.57 -13.75
C LEU A 25 7.85 -33.22 -13.09
N THR A 26 8.65 -33.97 -13.86
CA THR A 26 9.87 -34.62 -13.38
C THR A 26 10.92 -33.59 -12.96
N GLN A 27 11.17 -32.55 -13.78
CA GLN A 27 12.09 -31.48 -13.43
C GLN A 27 11.65 -30.73 -12.16
N LYS A 28 10.35 -30.49 -11.99
CA LYS A 28 9.81 -29.84 -10.78
C LYS A 28 9.92 -30.74 -9.56
N ALA A 29 9.70 -32.05 -9.73
CA ALA A 29 9.83 -33.04 -8.67
C ALA A 29 11.29 -33.19 -8.20
N ASP A 30 12.26 -33.20 -9.13
CA ASP A 30 13.69 -33.25 -8.81
C ASP A 30 14.15 -32.00 -8.07
N ALA A 31 13.71 -30.82 -8.52
CA ALA A 31 14.00 -29.55 -7.84
C ALA A 31 13.39 -29.52 -6.43
N PHE A 32 12.18 -30.06 -6.26
CA PHE A 32 11.52 -30.19 -4.96
C PHE A 32 12.26 -31.17 -4.04
N GLY A 33 12.66 -32.34 -4.56
CA GLY A 33 13.41 -33.35 -3.81
C GLY A 33 14.77 -32.83 -3.33
N GLY A 34 15.49 -32.10 -4.19
CA GLY A 34 16.74 -31.44 -3.83
C GLY A 34 16.56 -30.38 -2.74
N ALA A 35 15.50 -29.56 -2.84
CA ALA A 35 15.18 -28.56 -1.82
C ALA A 35 14.79 -29.20 -0.48
N LEU A 36 13.98 -30.27 -0.49
CA LEU A 36 13.55 -30.99 0.71
C LEU A 36 14.73 -31.70 1.40
N SER A 37 15.57 -32.39 0.64
CA SER A 37 16.77 -33.06 1.14
C SER A 37 17.79 -32.07 1.71
N GLY A 38 18.01 -30.94 1.01
CA GLY A 38 18.89 -29.87 1.49
C GLY A 38 18.36 -29.22 2.77
N ALA A 39 17.04 -29.04 2.87
CA ALA A 39 16.41 -28.49 4.05
C ALA A 39 16.45 -29.46 5.25
N LEU A 40 16.24 -30.75 5.04
CA LEU A 40 16.34 -31.77 6.09
C LEU A 40 17.78 -31.92 6.59
N LYS A 41 18.75 -31.85 5.68
CA LYS A 41 20.18 -31.83 6.00
C LYS A 41 20.55 -30.57 6.78
N SER A 42 20.10 -29.39 6.37
CA SER A 42 20.36 -28.13 7.10
C SER A 42 19.65 -28.09 8.45
N ALA A 43 18.44 -28.63 8.57
CA ALA A 43 17.74 -28.71 9.85
C ALA A 43 18.45 -29.65 10.84
N THR A 44 19.02 -30.75 10.35
CA THR A 44 19.74 -31.74 11.18
C THR A 44 21.17 -31.28 11.51
N VAL A 45 21.85 -30.60 10.59
CA VAL A 45 23.26 -30.20 10.72
C VAL A 45 23.43 -28.81 11.34
N ASP A 46 22.58 -27.85 11.00
CA ASP A 46 22.69 -26.45 11.46
C ASP A 46 21.79 -26.14 12.66
N GLY A 47 20.92 -27.07 13.09
CA GLY A 47 19.96 -26.85 14.19
C GLY A 47 18.88 -25.81 13.89
N ARG A 48 18.76 -25.33 12.65
CA ARG A 48 17.67 -24.44 12.22
C ARG A 48 16.37 -25.25 12.19
N GLY A 49 15.36 -24.77 12.90
CA GLY A 49 14.11 -25.52 13.08
C GLY A 49 13.43 -25.85 11.76
N LEU A 50 12.81 -27.04 11.68
CA LEU A 50 11.85 -27.42 10.64
C LEU A 50 10.82 -26.31 10.36
N ASP A 51 10.52 -25.47 11.37
CA ASP A 51 9.70 -24.27 11.25
C ASP A 51 10.19 -23.28 10.19
N ASP A 52 11.50 -22.99 10.12
CA ASP A 52 12.06 -22.07 9.12
C ASP A 52 11.97 -22.64 7.70
N VAL A 53 12.11 -23.96 7.57
CA VAL A 53 11.96 -24.68 6.30
C VAL A 53 10.51 -24.61 5.84
N LEU A 54 9.56 -24.95 6.71
CA LEU A 54 8.13 -24.91 6.41
C LEU A 54 7.66 -23.48 6.13
N ARG A 55 8.18 -22.50 6.87
CA ARG A 55 7.90 -21.07 6.65
C ARG A 55 8.44 -20.58 5.31
N THR A 56 9.63 -21.03 4.92
CA THR A 56 10.22 -20.69 3.61
C THR A 56 9.45 -21.35 2.47
N LEU A 57 9.06 -22.61 2.62
CA LEU A 57 8.24 -23.32 1.64
C LEU A 57 6.85 -22.67 1.50
N GLY A 58 6.23 -22.32 2.62
CA GLY A 58 4.95 -21.59 2.65
C GLY A 58 5.04 -20.23 1.95
N LYS A 59 6.09 -19.43 2.22
CA LYS A 59 6.32 -18.15 1.54
C LYS A 59 6.49 -18.32 0.03
N ARG A 60 7.21 -19.36 -0.41
CA ARG A 60 7.39 -19.65 -1.84
C ARG A 60 6.10 -20.08 -2.52
N MET A 61 5.26 -20.89 -1.86
CA MET A 61 3.96 -21.27 -2.40
C MET A 61 2.97 -20.11 -2.47
N VAL A 62 2.95 -19.24 -1.46
CA VAL A 62 2.17 -18.00 -1.49
C VAL A 62 2.66 -17.08 -2.62
N GLY A 63 3.97 -16.94 -2.80
CA GLY A 63 4.55 -16.18 -3.90
C GLY A 63 4.11 -16.71 -5.27
N ILE A 64 4.17 -18.03 -5.50
CA ILE A 64 3.75 -18.65 -6.76
C ILE A 64 2.25 -18.49 -7.00
N ALA A 65 1.41 -18.63 -5.96
CA ALA A 65 -0.05 -18.47 -6.08
C ALA A 65 -0.44 -17.01 -6.39
N VAL A 66 0.21 -16.04 -5.73
CA VAL A 66 0.01 -14.61 -5.97
C VAL A 66 0.52 -14.22 -7.36
N ASP A 67 1.68 -14.72 -7.78
CA ASP A 67 2.22 -14.46 -9.12
C ASP A 67 1.35 -15.10 -10.19
N ALA A 68 0.87 -16.33 -10.01
CA ALA A 68 -0.03 -16.99 -10.95
C ALA A 68 -1.38 -16.26 -11.06
N GLY A 69 -1.91 -15.73 -9.96
CA GLY A 69 -3.15 -14.95 -9.95
C GLY A 69 -3.02 -13.55 -10.55
N THR A 70 -1.84 -12.93 -10.47
CA THR A 70 -1.61 -11.56 -10.97
C THR A 70 -1.01 -11.51 -12.37
N ARG A 71 -0.42 -12.59 -12.89
CA ARG A 71 0.07 -12.70 -14.27
C ARG A 71 -0.89 -12.21 -15.36
N PRO A 72 -2.18 -12.61 -15.40
CA PRO A 72 -3.08 -12.14 -16.46
C PRO A 72 -3.37 -10.63 -16.34
N LEU A 73 -3.40 -10.09 -15.13
CA LEU A 73 -3.53 -8.65 -14.89
C LEU A 73 -2.26 -7.90 -15.30
N ASN A 74 -1.08 -8.46 -14.98
CA ASN A 74 0.21 -7.90 -15.38
C ASN A 74 0.36 -7.87 -16.90
N GLN A 75 -0.11 -8.89 -17.62
CA GLN A 75 -0.11 -8.91 -19.08
C GLN A 75 -1.13 -7.93 -19.69
N LEU A 76 -2.31 -7.78 -19.10
CA LEU A 76 -3.32 -6.81 -19.55
C LEU A 76 -2.85 -5.37 -19.34
N VAL A 77 -2.22 -5.09 -18.20
CA VAL A 77 -1.62 -3.78 -17.87
C VAL A 77 -0.42 -3.49 -18.76
N SER A 78 0.45 -4.47 -19.00
CA SER A 78 1.60 -4.33 -19.89
C SER A 78 1.18 -4.06 -21.35
N ASN A 79 0.18 -4.77 -21.85
CA ASN A 79 -0.28 -4.62 -23.24
C ASN A 79 -1.09 -3.33 -23.46
N SER A 80 -1.86 -2.88 -22.46
CA SER A 80 -2.57 -1.60 -22.51
C SER A 80 -1.60 -0.41 -22.43
N ILE A 81 -0.55 -0.50 -21.61
CA ILE A 81 0.52 0.52 -21.54
C ILE A 81 1.32 0.59 -22.84
N ALA A 82 1.65 -0.54 -23.46
CA ALA A 82 2.36 -0.57 -24.74
C ALA A 82 1.51 0.01 -25.89
N GLY A 83 0.21 -0.28 -25.93
CA GLY A 83 -0.72 0.26 -26.94
C GLY A 83 -1.01 1.76 -26.79
N LEU A 84 -1.01 2.27 -25.55
CA LEU A 84 -1.17 3.70 -25.27
C LEU A 84 0.13 4.49 -25.51
N SER A 85 1.30 3.89 -25.25
CA SER A 85 2.61 4.51 -25.55
C SER A 85 2.85 4.67 -27.06
N GLY A 86 2.45 3.67 -27.86
CA GLY A 86 2.60 3.73 -29.33
C GLY A 86 1.65 4.69 -30.05
N SER A 87 0.55 5.12 -29.41
CA SER A 87 -0.44 6.05 -29.97
C SER A 87 -0.28 7.49 -29.46
N LEU A 88 0.16 7.70 -28.22
CA LEU A 88 0.44 9.04 -27.67
C LEU A 88 1.73 9.67 -28.23
N GLY A 89 2.70 8.87 -28.68
CA GLY A 89 3.96 9.37 -29.26
C GLY A 89 3.81 10.09 -30.62
N ARG A 90 2.61 10.11 -31.22
CA ARG A 90 2.36 10.71 -32.55
C ARG A 90 1.37 11.88 -32.60
N VAL A 91 0.67 12.23 -31.51
CA VAL A 91 -0.54 13.10 -31.61
C VAL A 91 -0.59 14.33 -30.70
N LEU A 92 0.38 14.63 -29.83
CA LEU A 92 0.28 15.81 -28.96
C LEU A 92 1.29 16.91 -29.33
N PRO A 93 0.84 18.03 -29.94
CA PRO A 93 1.67 19.24 -30.05
C PRO A 93 1.80 19.84 -28.64
N PHE A 94 3.00 19.72 -28.07
CA PHE A 94 3.36 20.17 -26.72
C PHE A 94 3.46 21.70 -26.60
N ALA A 95 2.35 22.42 -26.78
CA ALA A 95 2.31 23.88 -26.71
C ALA A 95 1.78 24.44 -25.36
N GLY A 96 1.56 23.61 -24.33
CA GLY A 96 0.82 24.04 -23.13
C GLY A 96 1.13 23.34 -21.80
N GLY A 97 2.33 22.81 -21.59
CA GLY A 97 2.80 22.46 -20.22
C GLY A 97 2.06 21.31 -19.51
N GLY A 98 1.61 20.29 -20.23
CA GLY A 98 1.08 19.07 -19.61
C GLY A 98 2.19 18.10 -19.18
N VAL A 99 2.14 17.62 -17.94
CA VAL A 99 3.07 16.60 -17.41
C VAL A 99 2.74 15.25 -18.06
N PRO A 100 3.67 14.61 -18.80
CA PRO A 100 3.46 13.25 -19.28
C PRO A 100 3.62 12.28 -18.10
N GLY A 101 2.51 11.71 -17.61
CA GLY A 101 2.55 10.65 -16.60
C GLY A 101 1.38 10.66 -15.61
N ARG A 102 1.36 9.67 -14.72
CA ARG A 102 0.40 9.62 -13.60
C ARG A 102 0.77 10.68 -12.56
N VAL A 103 -0.14 11.59 -12.29
CA VAL A 103 0.00 12.57 -11.20
C VAL A 103 -0.07 11.82 -9.86
N THR A 104 0.97 11.95 -9.05
CA THR A 104 0.99 11.39 -7.69
C THR A 104 0.67 12.53 -6.71
N ALA A 105 -0.46 12.42 -6.01
CA ALA A 105 -0.88 13.40 -5.02
C ALA A 105 -0.33 13.02 -3.63
N PHE A 106 0.24 13.99 -2.92
CA PHE A 106 0.76 13.82 -1.56
C PHE A 106 0.06 14.72 -0.54
N ALA A 107 -1.19 15.09 -0.82
CA ALA A 107 -1.98 15.98 0.05
C ALA A 107 -2.19 15.38 1.45
N ASP A 108 -2.30 14.06 1.54
CA ASP A 108 -2.45 13.30 2.79
C ASP A 108 -1.10 12.99 3.48
N GLY A 109 0.00 13.51 2.92
CA GLY A 109 1.36 13.16 3.31
C GLY A 109 1.93 11.97 2.55
N GLY A 110 3.15 11.56 2.90
CA GLY A 110 3.87 10.48 2.23
C GLY A 110 5.34 10.41 2.62
N VAL A 111 6.09 9.48 2.03
CA VAL A 111 7.55 9.41 2.17
C VAL A 111 8.17 9.23 0.80
N VAL A 112 9.18 10.04 0.50
CA VAL A 112 10.00 9.89 -0.70
C VAL A 112 11.28 9.17 -0.30
N GLY A 113 11.38 7.91 -0.71
CA GLY A 113 12.49 7.01 -0.33
C GLY A 113 13.77 7.17 -1.16
N GLY A 114 13.80 8.09 -2.12
CA GLY A 114 14.97 8.33 -2.96
C GLY A 114 14.78 9.41 -4.03
N PRO A 115 15.83 9.72 -4.80
CA PRO A 115 15.87 10.81 -5.78
C PRO A 115 14.67 10.77 -6.73
N SER A 116 13.79 11.77 -6.63
CA SER A 116 12.54 11.86 -7.38
C SER A 116 12.46 13.20 -8.11
N LEU A 117 12.27 13.14 -9.44
CA LEU A 117 12.14 14.33 -10.27
C LEU A 117 10.69 14.78 -10.35
N PHE A 118 10.44 16.08 -10.23
CA PHE A 118 9.12 16.66 -10.41
C PHE A 118 9.18 17.88 -11.35
N PRO A 119 8.19 18.05 -12.23
CA PRO A 119 8.14 19.19 -13.14
C PRO A 119 7.85 20.48 -12.37
N MET A 120 8.56 21.56 -12.69
CA MET A 120 8.30 22.90 -12.17
C MET A 120 7.68 23.81 -13.24
N PRO A 121 6.90 24.83 -12.84
CA PRO A 121 6.45 25.87 -13.76
C PRO A 121 7.65 26.52 -14.45
N GLY A 122 7.58 26.71 -15.78
CA GLY A 122 8.67 27.30 -16.56
C GLY A 122 9.54 26.30 -17.33
N GLY A 123 9.30 24.99 -17.19
CA GLY A 123 10.02 23.94 -17.92
C GLY A 123 11.23 23.39 -17.16
N ASP A 124 11.53 23.92 -15.99
CA ASP A 124 12.56 23.41 -15.10
C ASP A 124 12.11 22.10 -14.41
N VAL A 125 13.09 21.32 -13.97
CA VAL A 125 12.85 20.05 -13.26
C VAL A 125 13.44 20.17 -11.86
N GLY A 126 12.62 19.90 -10.85
CA GLY A 126 13.01 19.83 -9.45
C GLY A 126 13.45 18.42 -9.07
N LEU A 127 14.37 18.31 -8.11
CA LEU A 127 14.81 17.06 -7.50
C LEU A 127 14.40 17.05 -6.03
N MET A 128 13.88 15.91 -5.55
CA MET A 128 13.48 15.67 -4.16
C MET A 128 14.12 14.37 -3.66
N GLY A 129 14.33 14.20 -2.35
CA GLY A 129 14.88 12.96 -1.80
C GLY A 129 16.38 12.77 -2.03
N GLU A 130 17.14 13.88 -2.08
CA GLU A 130 18.59 13.86 -2.28
C GLU A 130 19.34 13.47 -1.00
N ALA A 131 18.76 13.72 0.18
CA ALA A 131 19.36 13.43 1.48
C ALA A 131 18.85 12.13 2.13
N GLY A 132 18.16 11.27 1.37
CA GLY A 132 17.57 10.02 1.85
C GLY A 132 16.05 10.10 1.99
N ALA A 133 15.49 9.31 2.90
CA ALA A 133 14.04 9.23 3.06
C ALA A 133 13.47 10.54 3.65
N GLU A 134 12.72 11.28 2.84
CA GLU A 134 12.09 12.55 3.23
C GLU A 134 10.59 12.35 3.46
N ALA A 135 10.06 12.90 4.55
CA ALA A 135 8.62 12.85 4.85
C ALA A 135 7.89 14.03 4.20
N ILE A 136 6.79 13.74 3.51
CA ILE A 136 5.82 14.73 3.05
C ILE A 136 4.75 14.84 4.12
N LEU A 137 4.58 16.05 4.63
CA LEU A 137 3.61 16.35 5.68
C LEU A 137 2.42 17.09 5.08
N PRO A 138 1.17 16.75 5.48
CA PRO A 138 0.01 17.51 5.07
C PRO A 138 0.14 18.95 5.60
N LEU A 139 -0.04 19.94 4.72
CA LEU A 139 -0.04 21.34 5.10
C LEU A 139 -1.47 21.86 5.14
N SER A 140 -1.79 22.64 6.17
CA SER A 140 -3.04 23.40 6.25
C SER A 140 -2.73 24.89 6.31
N ARG A 141 -3.63 25.70 5.75
CA ARG A 141 -3.53 27.15 5.84
C ARG A 141 -4.24 27.63 7.09
N GLY A 142 -3.52 28.40 7.92
CA GLY A 142 -4.09 29.04 9.10
C GLY A 142 -5.01 30.22 8.73
N PRO A 143 -5.83 30.70 9.68
CA PRO A 143 -6.66 31.90 9.50
C PRO A 143 -5.86 33.17 9.17
N ASP A 144 -4.58 33.19 9.53
CA ASP A 144 -3.59 34.22 9.20
C ASP A 144 -2.99 34.07 7.79
N GLY A 145 -3.45 33.08 7.02
CA GLY A 145 -3.01 32.82 5.66
C GLY A 145 -1.66 32.10 5.56
N ARG A 146 -1.00 31.79 6.68
CA ARG A 146 0.28 31.07 6.69
C ARG A 146 0.05 29.57 6.53
N LEU A 147 0.98 28.87 5.86
CA LEU A 147 0.95 27.41 5.78
C LEU A 147 1.64 26.82 7.02
N GLY A 148 0.94 25.93 7.72
CA GLY A 148 1.48 25.16 8.83
C GLY A 148 1.37 23.66 8.55
N VAL A 149 2.15 22.87 9.26
CA VAL A 149 2.01 21.40 9.22
C VAL A 149 0.74 21.00 9.97
N ALA A 150 -0.16 20.31 9.27
CA ALA A 150 -1.35 19.75 9.87
C ALA A 150 -0.96 18.59 10.80
N THR A 151 -1.04 18.83 12.10
CA THR A 151 -0.94 17.75 13.09
C THR A 151 -2.31 17.09 13.18
N SER A 152 -2.44 15.87 12.65
CA SER A 152 -3.65 15.06 12.83
C SER A 152 -3.78 14.72 14.31
N GLY A 153 -4.59 15.47 15.05
CA GLY A 153 -4.81 15.25 16.49
C GLY A 153 -4.67 16.47 17.39
N GLY A 154 -4.51 17.67 16.84
CA GLY A 154 -4.42 18.91 17.62
C GLY A 154 -5.75 19.35 18.25
N VAL A 155 -6.29 18.58 19.20
CA VAL A 155 -7.13 19.18 20.23
C VAL A 155 -6.19 20.08 21.02
N GLN A 156 -6.20 21.38 20.71
CA GLN A 156 -5.49 22.38 21.50
C GLN A 156 -5.85 22.15 22.98
N PRO A 157 -4.87 21.92 23.87
CA PRO A 157 -5.17 21.74 25.28
C PRO A 157 -5.81 23.02 25.82
N VAL A 158 -7.12 22.97 26.05
CA VAL A 158 -7.86 24.10 26.63
C VAL A 158 -7.50 24.18 28.11
N GLN A 159 -6.65 25.13 28.47
CA GLN A 159 -6.33 25.43 29.85
C GLN A 159 -7.40 26.36 30.44
N VAL A 160 -8.16 25.86 31.42
CA VAL A 160 -9.20 26.62 32.11
C VAL A 160 -8.72 26.95 33.53
N THR A 161 -8.46 28.22 33.80
CA THR A 161 -8.15 28.71 35.15
C THR A 161 -9.42 29.20 35.81
N PHE A 162 -9.78 28.61 36.95
CA PHE A 162 -10.99 28.96 37.71
C PHE A 162 -10.60 29.56 39.06
N ASN A 163 -10.92 30.83 39.27
CA ASN A 163 -10.70 31.53 40.53
C ASN A 163 -12.01 31.59 41.31
N VAL A 164 -12.01 31.11 42.55
CA VAL A 164 -13.18 31.14 43.44
C VAL A 164 -12.93 32.09 44.60
N THR A 165 -13.87 33.02 44.79
CA THR A 165 -13.94 33.84 46.00
C THR A 165 -15.22 33.49 46.73
N THR A 166 -15.09 32.92 47.93
CA THR A 166 -16.22 32.56 48.78
C THR A 166 -16.08 33.22 50.15
N PRO A 167 -17.16 33.81 50.71
CA PRO A 167 -17.16 34.33 52.08
C PRO A 167 -17.17 33.21 53.14
N ASP A 168 -17.57 31.98 52.78
CA ASP A 168 -17.56 30.81 53.66
C ASP A 168 -16.92 29.60 52.96
N ALA A 169 -15.76 29.16 53.46
CA ALA A 169 -15.03 28.03 52.93
C ALA A 169 -15.70 26.68 53.26
N ALA A 170 -16.41 26.56 54.39
CA ALA A 170 -17.03 25.31 54.80
C ALA A 170 -18.24 24.97 53.92
N SER A 171 -19.05 25.97 53.58
CA SER A 171 -20.16 25.80 52.62
C SER A 171 -19.69 25.53 51.20
N PHE A 172 -18.56 26.12 50.78
CA PHE A 172 -17.94 25.83 49.50
C PHE A 172 -17.44 24.38 49.42
N SER A 173 -16.74 23.89 50.44
CA SER A 173 -16.27 22.50 50.48
C SER A 173 -17.42 21.49 50.34
N LYS A 174 -18.59 21.77 50.95
CA LYS A 174 -19.79 20.94 50.80
C LYS A 174 -20.38 20.95 49.38
N SER A 175 -20.14 22.01 48.60
CA SER A 175 -20.70 22.20 47.24
C SER A 175 -19.66 22.02 46.13
N GLU A 176 -18.39 21.79 46.47
CA GLU A 176 -17.26 21.71 45.55
C GLU A 176 -17.49 20.66 44.44
N ALA A 177 -17.97 19.48 44.81
CA ALA A 177 -18.25 18.40 43.87
C ALA A 177 -19.30 18.81 42.81
N GLN A 178 -20.28 19.61 43.20
CA GLN A 178 -21.34 20.07 42.29
C GLN A 178 -20.82 21.14 41.33
N VAL A 179 -19.99 22.07 41.81
CA VAL A 179 -19.36 23.12 40.99
C VAL A 179 -18.39 22.50 39.98
N THR A 180 -17.56 21.55 40.41
CA THR A 180 -16.63 20.82 39.54
C THR A 180 -17.37 20.01 38.48
N ALA A 181 -18.48 19.35 38.84
CA ALA A 181 -19.30 18.61 37.88
C ALA A 181 -19.97 19.53 36.84
N MET A 182 -20.45 20.71 37.25
CA MET A 182 -20.98 21.71 36.31
C MET A 182 -19.91 22.21 35.35
N LEU A 183 -18.70 22.50 35.86
CA LEU A 183 -17.58 22.95 35.05
C LEU A 183 -17.14 21.88 34.04
N ALA A 184 -16.98 20.64 34.47
CA ALA A 184 -16.61 19.53 33.59
C ALA A 184 -17.64 19.33 32.46
N ARG A 185 -18.93 19.46 32.76
CA ARG A 185 -20.01 19.40 31.74
C ARG A 185 -19.97 20.60 30.80
N ALA A 186 -19.69 21.81 31.30
CA ALA A 186 -19.59 23.01 30.48
C ALA A 186 -18.41 22.91 29.50
N VAL A 187 -17.23 22.50 29.99
CA VAL A 187 -16.03 22.28 29.17
C VAL A 187 -16.25 21.15 28.17
N GLY A 188 -16.88 20.05 28.58
CA GLY A 188 -17.20 18.92 27.69
C GLY A 188 -18.14 19.30 26.55
N ARG A 189 -19.13 20.19 26.80
CA ARG A 189 -20.00 20.74 25.74
C ARG A 189 -19.25 21.72 24.83
N GLY A 190 -18.43 22.60 25.40
CA GLY A 190 -17.62 23.55 24.62
C GLY A 190 -16.64 22.84 23.67
N ARG A 191 -16.04 21.73 24.10
CA ARG A 191 -15.16 20.90 23.27
C ARG A 191 -15.83 20.17 22.11
N ARG A 192 -17.17 20.04 22.13
CA ARG A 192 -17.94 19.35 21.07
C ARG A 192 -18.65 20.31 20.11
N GLY A 193 -18.77 21.58 20.48
CA GLY A 193 -19.42 22.62 19.67
C GLY A 193 -18.45 23.52 18.90
N LEU A 194 -17.15 23.25 18.99
CA LEU A 194 -16.06 23.85 18.23
C LEU A 194 -15.45 22.78 17.33
#